data_AF-A0A534Q2J8-F1
#
_entry.id   AF-A0A534Q2J8-F1
#
_cell.length_a   1.000
_cell.length_b   1.000
_cell.length_c   1.000
_cell.angle_alpha   90.00
_cell.angle_beta   90.00
_cell.angle_gamma   90.00
#
_symmetry.space_group_name_H-M   'P 1'
#
loop_
_entity.id
_entity.type
_entity.pdbx_description
1 polymer ?
#
loop_
_entity_poly.entity_id
_entity_poly.type
_entity_poly.pdbx_seq_one_letter_code
_entity_poly.pdbx_strand_id
1 'polypeptide(L)'
;MTTLSLAELTALHDIRRLKAQYAFFLDTKNWEGFRRLFTDDMVGKFGEGPEITGGDRYVELAAEAAQAATTIHQFHEPILELTSATTATASWPVLAYLYFPDRSQPTTQNYGHYHERYRLTDDGWKIAYLHTTFLRTDDVTESHPIEKATISPYIATVQAAKELHI
;
A
#
# COMPACT_ATOMS: atom_id res chain seq x y z
N MET A 1 -21.07 -11.93 -23.17
CA MET A 1 -20.75 -11.04 -22.03
C MET A 1 -21.11 -11.78 -20.78
N THR A 2 -20.14 -12.02 -19.90
CA THR A 2 -20.42 -12.57 -18.58
C THR A 2 -20.96 -11.45 -17.71
N THR A 3 -22.18 -11.60 -17.19
CA THR A 3 -22.76 -10.63 -16.24
C THR A 3 -22.41 -11.06 -14.82
N LEU A 4 -21.85 -10.14 -14.04
CA LEU A 4 -21.59 -10.37 -12.61
C LEU A 4 -22.87 -10.15 -11.81
N SER A 5 -23.07 -11.00 -10.80
CA SER A 5 -24.08 -10.82 -9.77
C SER A 5 -23.74 -9.65 -8.83
N LEU A 6 -24.73 -9.19 -8.06
CA LEU A 6 -24.52 -8.14 -7.05
C LEU A 6 -23.48 -8.56 -5.99
N ALA A 7 -23.47 -9.84 -5.60
CA ALA A 7 -22.52 -10.38 -4.63
C ALA A 7 -21.08 -10.30 -5.17
N GLU A 8 -20.88 -10.65 -6.45
CA GLU A 8 -19.56 -10.56 -7.09
C GLU A 8 -19.10 -9.11 -7.24
N LEU A 9 -19.99 -8.19 -7.64
CA LEU A 9 -19.69 -6.77 -7.70
C LEU A 9 -19.31 -6.19 -6.32
N THR A 10 -19.99 -6.63 -5.27
CA THR A 10 -19.69 -6.22 -3.88
C THR A 10 -18.32 -6.73 -3.45
N ALA A 11 -18.03 -8.01 -3.68
CA ALA A 11 -16.72 -8.59 -3.37
C ALA A 11 -15.57 -7.86 -4.09
N LEU A 12 -15.76 -7.57 -5.38
CA LEU A 12 -14.80 -6.81 -6.18
C LEU A 12 -14.62 -5.36 -5.69
N HIS A 13 -15.67 -4.73 -5.16
CA HIS A 13 -15.58 -3.41 -4.54
C HIS A 13 -14.84 -3.47 -3.19
N ASP A 14 -15.14 -4.46 -2.36
CA ASP A 14 -14.50 -4.63 -1.05
C ASP A 14 -13.00 -4.88 -1.18
N ILE A 15 -12.57 -5.67 -2.17
CA ILE A 15 -11.14 -5.89 -2.45
C ILE A 15 -10.45 -4.60 -2.92
N ARG A 16 -11.11 -3.79 -3.76
CA ARG A 16 -10.57 -2.48 -4.17
C ARG A 16 -10.44 -1.53 -2.98
N ARG A 17 -11.43 -1.51 -2.08
CA ARG A 17 -11.40 -0.73 -0.85
C ARG A 17 -10.28 -1.18 0.09
N LEU A 18 -10.10 -2.50 0.23
CA LEU A 18 -9.02 -3.09 1.00
C LEU A 18 -7.66 -2.61 0.47
N LYS A 19 -7.44 -2.63 -0.85
CA LYS A 19 -6.19 -2.15 -1.43
C LYS A 19 -5.97 -0.64 -1.23
N ALA A 20 -7.03 0.16 -1.31
CA ALA A 20 -6.94 1.58 -0.99
C ALA A 20 -6.55 1.80 0.48
N GLN A 21 -7.09 0.99 1.40
CA GLN A 21 -6.70 1.00 2.81
C GLN A 21 -5.24 0.56 3.02
N TYR A 22 -4.74 -0.41 2.25
CA TYR A 22 -3.33 -0.81 2.28
C TYR A 22 -2.41 0.40 2.05
N ALA A 23 -2.63 1.14 0.96
CA ALA A 23 -1.80 2.30 0.64
C ALA A 23 -1.90 3.36 1.74
N PHE A 24 -3.13 3.71 2.12
CA PHE A 24 -3.37 4.74 3.12
C PHE A 24 -2.75 4.38 4.48
N PHE A 25 -2.96 3.16 4.99
CA PHE A 25 -2.42 2.75 6.29
C PHE A 25 -0.90 2.62 6.29
N LEU A 26 -0.30 2.12 5.21
CA LEU A 26 1.17 2.07 5.08
C LEU A 26 1.77 3.47 5.05
N ASP A 27 1.21 4.37 4.25
CA ASP A 27 1.74 5.73 4.08
C ASP A 27 1.58 6.56 5.35
N THR A 28 0.44 6.41 6.04
CA THR A 28 0.17 7.07 7.34
C THR A 28 0.74 6.32 8.55
N LYS A 29 1.43 5.20 8.35
CA LYS A 29 2.06 4.39 9.41
C LYS A 29 1.04 3.87 10.45
N ASN A 30 -0.21 3.63 10.03
CA ASN A 30 -1.25 3.04 10.85
C ASN A 30 -1.10 1.51 10.89
N TRP A 31 -0.15 1.02 11.69
CA TRP A 31 0.20 -0.40 11.74
C TRP A 31 -0.90 -1.30 12.26
N GLU A 32 -1.71 -0.80 13.21
CA GLU A 32 -2.86 -1.54 13.72
C GLU A 32 -3.93 -1.74 12.62
N GLY A 33 -4.22 -0.67 11.86
CA GLY A 33 -5.08 -0.74 10.68
C GLY A 33 -4.52 -1.62 9.59
N PHE A 34 -3.22 -1.52 9.33
CA PHE A 34 -2.52 -2.29 8.32
C PHE A 34 -2.60 -3.79 8.63
N ARG A 35 -2.36 -4.19 9.89
CA ARG A 35 -2.44 -5.60 10.33
C ARG A 35 -3.80 -6.24 10.08
N ARG A 36 -4.88 -5.47 10.19
CA ARG A 36 -6.24 -5.96 9.92
C ARG A 36 -6.50 -6.30 8.46
N LEU A 37 -5.62 -5.94 7.52
CA LEU A 37 -5.81 -6.22 6.10
C LEU A 37 -5.37 -7.63 5.70
N PHE A 38 -4.61 -8.32 6.54
CA PHE A 38 -3.99 -9.61 6.23
C PHE A 38 -4.66 -10.75 6.99
N THR A 39 -4.64 -11.94 6.42
CA THR A 39 -4.95 -13.16 7.17
C THR A 39 -3.79 -13.48 8.12
N ASP A 40 -4.08 -14.18 9.22
CA ASP A 40 -3.05 -14.53 10.20
C ASP A 40 -1.95 -15.41 9.60
N ASP A 41 -2.32 -16.30 8.68
CA ASP A 41 -1.48 -17.25 7.96
C ASP A 41 -0.92 -16.70 6.63
N MET A 42 -1.00 -15.39 6.38
CA MET A 42 -0.59 -14.83 5.09
C MET A 42 0.88 -15.15 4.75
N VAL A 43 1.18 -15.23 3.44
CA VAL A 43 2.56 -15.37 2.94
C VAL A 43 2.95 -14.16 2.07
N GLY A 44 4.04 -13.50 2.44
CA GLY A 44 4.53 -12.27 1.83
C GLY A 44 5.90 -12.47 1.20
N LYS A 45 6.19 -11.76 0.12
CA LYS A 45 7.52 -11.75 -0.53
C LYS A 45 7.82 -10.36 -1.05
N PHE A 46 8.99 -9.82 -0.71
CA PHE A 46 9.47 -8.55 -1.25
C PHE A 46 10.50 -8.81 -2.36
N GLY A 47 10.18 -8.48 -3.62
CA GLY A 47 11.06 -8.76 -4.75
C GLY A 47 11.45 -10.23 -4.83
N GLU A 48 12.74 -10.51 -4.92
CA GLU A 48 13.30 -11.88 -4.89
C GLU A 48 13.76 -12.33 -3.49
N GLY A 49 13.34 -11.61 -2.44
CA GLY A 49 13.61 -11.99 -1.06
C GLY A 49 12.93 -13.30 -0.63
N PRO A 50 13.26 -13.80 0.57
CA PRO A 50 12.61 -14.99 1.12
C PRO A 50 11.13 -14.74 1.40
N GLU A 51 10.36 -15.83 1.48
CA GLU A 51 8.97 -15.77 1.95
C GLU A 51 8.91 -15.43 3.45
N ILE A 52 7.91 -14.63 3.79
CA ILE A 52 7.56 -14.23 5.16
C ILE A 52 6.21 -14.84 5.45
N THR A 53 6.12 -15.69 6.47
CA THR A 53 4.86 -16.29 6.90
C THR A 53 4.36 -15.60 8.16
N GLY A 54 3.06 -15.28 8.18
CA GLY A 54 2.39 -14.70 9.33
C GLY A 54 2.11 -13.20 9.18
N GLY A 55 0.87 -12.81 9.43
CA GLY A 55 0.44 -11.40 9.33
C GLY A 55 1.21 -10.48 10.26
N ASP A 56 1.44 -10.89 11.51
CA ASP A 56 2.18 -10.07 12.49
C ASP A 56 3.63 -9.86 12.06
N ARG A 57 4.29 -10.93 11.61
CA ARG A 57 5.69 -10.86 11.16
C ARG A 57 5.84 -10.01 9.90
N TYR A 58 4.89 -10.09 8.97
CA TYR A 58 4.90 -9.26 7.78
C TYR A 58 4.75 -7.77 8.12
N VAL A 59 3.82 -7.43 9.03
CA VAL A 59 3.61 -6.04 9.44
C VAL A 59 4.81 -5.48 10.20
N GLU A 60 5.44 -6.26 11.08
CA GLU A 60 6.67 -5.87 11.77
C GLU A 60 7.77 -5.48 10.76
N LEU A 61 8.04 -6.34 9.77
CA LEU A 61 9.04 -6.07 8.73
C LEU A 61 8.69 -4.87 7.86
N ALA A 62 7.42 -4.74 7.48
CA ALA A 62 6.95 -3.58 6.71
C ALA A 62 7.10 -2.28 7.51
N ALA A 63 6.80 -2.32 8.81
CA ALA A 63 6.95 -1.18 9.71
C ALA A 63 8.42 -0.78 9.86
N GLU A 64 9.32 -1.74 10.09
CA GLU A 64 10.77 -1.52 10.14
C GLU A 64 11.29 -0.88 8.85
N ALA A 65 10.94 -1.44 7.69
CA ALA A 65 11.40 -0.96 6.40
C ALA A 65 10.91 0.46 6.06
N ALA A 66 9.69 0.81 6.52
CA ALA A 66 9.07 2.10 6.25
C ALA A 66 9.29 3.14 7.36
N GLN A 67 9.86 2.77 8.51
CA GLN A 67 9.92 3.62 9.71
C GLN A 67 10.65 4.94 9.45
N ALA A 68 11.79 4.88 8.77
CA ALA A 68 12.62 6.04 8.45
C ALA A 68 12.15 6.78 7.18
N ALA A 69 11.17 6.23 6.46
CA ALA A 69 10.73 6.76 5.17
C ALA A 69 9.37 7.44 5.25
N THR A 70 9.26 8.60 4.59
CA THR A 70 7.97 9.03 4.04
C THR A 70 7.70 8.17 2.80
N THR A 71 6.60 7.42 2.82
CA THR A 71 6.22 6.51 1.74
C THR A 71 4.97 7.02 1.05
N ILE A 72 4.88 6.82 -0.25
CA ILE A 72 3.69 7.12 -1.04
C ILE A 72 3.48 5.93 -1.99
N HIS A 73 2.35 5.23 -1.84
CA HIS A 73 1.99 4.09 -2.67
C HIS A 73 0.76 4.42 -3.52
N GLN A 74 0.97 4.58 -4.82
CA GLN A 74 -0.09 4.85 -5.79
C GLN A 74 -0.37 3.59 -6.59
N PHE A 75 -1.51 2.96 -6.29
CA PHE A 75 -2.01 1.83 -7.08
C PHE A 75 -2.95 2.31 -8.19
N HIS A 76 -2.88 1.64 -9.34
CA HIS A 76 -3.72 1.90 -10.51
C HIS A 76 -4.76 0.77 -10.69
N GLU A 77 -5.56 0.83 -11.76
CA GLU A 77 -6.59 -0.19 -12.02
C GLU A 77 -5.96 -1.60 -12.07
N PRO A 78 -6.45 -2.55 -11.27
CA PRO A 78 -5.91 -3.89 -11.22
C PRO A 78 -6.42 -4.77 -12.36
N ILE A 79 -5.67 -5.83 -12.62
CA ILE A 79 -6.25 -7.07 -13.15
C ILE A 79 -6.75 -7.84 -11.93
N LEU A 80 -8.07 -7.82 -11.67
CA LEU A 80 -8.71 -8.38 -10.48
C LEU A 80 -9.78 -9.40 -10.88
N GLU A 81 -9.70 -10.61 -10.32
CA GLU A 81 -10.56 -11.73 -10.65
C GLU A 81 -11.05 -12.45 -9.38
N LEU A 82 -12.35 -12.73 -9.30
CA LEU A 82 -12.88 -13.68 -8.33
C LEU A 82 -12.59 -15.10 -8.81
N THR A 83 -11.98 -15.92 -7.97
CA THR A 83 -11.69 -17.32 -8.27
C THR A 83 -12.71 -18.27 -7.62
N SER A 84 -13.48 -17.78 -6.65
CA SER A 84 -14.66 -18.41 -6.07
C SER A 84 -15.52 -17.37 -5.35
N ALA A 85 -16.57 -17.81 -4.65
CA ALA A 85 -17.35 -16.95 -3.75
C ALA A 85 -16.52 -16.39 -2.57
N THR A 86 -15.38 -17.00 -2.24
CA THR A 86 -14.58 -16.66 -1.04
C THR A 86 -13.10 -16.45 -1.34
N THR A 87 -12.68 -16.47 -2.61
CA THR A 87 -11.28 -16.27 -3.02
C THR A 87 -11.17 -15.39 -4.26
N ALA A 88 -10.07 -14.65 -4.36
CA ALA A 88 -9.80 -13.77 -5.50
C ALA A 88 -8.28 -13.61 -5.72
N THR A 89 -7.90 -13.11 -6.90
CA THR A 89 -6.52 -12.77 -7.26
C THR A 89 -6.48 -11.36 -7.81
N ALA A 90 -5.38 -10.64 -7.59
CA ALA A 90 -5.14 -9.36 -8.27
C ALA A 90 -3.68 -9.13 -8.63
N SER A 91 -3.46 -8.40 -9.70
CA SER A 91 -2.19 -7.74 -10.00
C SER A 91 -2.41 -6.24 -10.06
N TRP A 92 -1.75 -5.51 -9.16
CA TRP A 92 -1.87 -4.06 -9.02
C TRP A 92 -0.62 -3.36 -9.56
N PRO A 93 -0.72 -2.57 -10.63
CA PRO A 93 0.36 -1.66 -11.00
C PRO A 93 0.55 -0.63 -9.89
N VAL A 94 1.80 -0.42 -9.49
CA VAL A 94 2.17 0.49 -8.41
C VAL A 94 3.27 1.45 -8.84
N LEU A 95 3.13 2.70 -8.40
CA LEU A 95 4.22 3.64 -8.26
C LEU A 95 4.43 3.86 -6.76
N ALA A 96 5.61 3.51 -6.26
CA ALA A 96 6.00 3.73 -4.87
C ALA A 96 7.14 4.76 -4.78
N TYR A 97 6.89 5.88 -4.10
CA TYR A 97 7.90 6.88 -3.79
C TYR A 97 8.34 6.72 -2.34
N LEU A 98 9.64 6.53 -2.12
CA LEU A 98 10.23 6.39 -0.80
C LEU A 98 11.24 7.51 -0.59
N TYR A 99 10.98 8.36 0.39
CA TYR A 99 11.85 9.46 0.78
C TYR A 99 12.37 9.24 2.20
N PHE A 100 13.69 9.25 2.35
CA PHE A 100 14.37 9.09 3.64
C PHE A 100 14.95 10.44 4.08
N PRO A 101 14.30 11.16 5.03
CA PRO A 101 14.71 12.50 5.41
C PRO A 101 16.10 12.55 6.05
N ASP A 102 16.49 11.48 6.73
CA ASP A 102 17.81 11.33 7.38
C ASP A 102 18.93 10.98 6.41
N ARG A 103 18.62 10.81 5.11
CA ARG A 103 19.55 10.36 4.06
C ARG A 103 20.22 9.02 4.36
N SER A 104 19.60 8.19 5.20
CA SER A 104 20.06 6.82 5.43
C SER A 104 20.01 5.96 4.16
N GLN A 105 19.12 6.32 3.22
CA GLN A 105 18.96 5.67 1.92
C GLN A 105 18.64 6.73 0.83
N PRO A 106 18.85 6.41 -0.45
CA PRO A 106 18.43 7.26 -1.56
C PRO A 106 16.91 7.44 -1.61
N THR A 107 16.47 8.58 -2.12
CA THR A 107 15.05 8.78 -2.48
C THR A 107 14.78 8.01 -3.77
N THR A 108 13.76 7.13 -3.76
CA THR A 108 13.47 6.27 -4.90
C THR A 108 12.05 6.43 -5.43
N GLN A 109 11.91 6.33 -6.76
CA GLN A 109 10.65 6.04 -7.44
C GLN A 109 10.69 4.63 -7.98
N ASN A 110 9.75 3.79 -7.54
CA ASN A 110 9.71 2.37 -7.85
C ASN A 110 8.44 2.07 -8.65
N TYR A 111 8.61 1.44 -9.81
CA TYR A 111 7.54 1.12 -10.75
C TYR A 111 7.44 -0.40 -10.83
N GLY A 112 6.25 -0.94 -10.60
CA GLY A 112 6.13 -2.39 -10.51
C GLY A 112 4.72 -2.90 -10.33
N HIS A 113 4.62 -4.10 -9.76
CA HIS A 113 3.36 -4.78 -9.54
C HIS A 113 3.32 -5.45 -8.18
N TYR A 114 2.12 -5.48 -7.59
CA TYR A 114 1.83 -6.31 -6.44
C TYR A 114 0.92 -7.44 -6.91
N HIS A 115 1.35 -8.68 -6.69
CA HIS A 115 0.59 -9.88 -7.01
C HIS A 115 -0.01 -10.43 -5.73
N GLU A 116 -1.33 -10.40 -5.64
CA GLU A 116 -2.07 -10.67 -4.42
C GLU A 116 -3.08 -11.81 -4.60
N ARG A 117 -3.29 -12.56 -3.52
CA ARG A 117 -4.41 -13.49 -3.38
C ARG A 117 -5.20 -13.10 -2.15
N TYR A 118 -6.52 -13.16 -2.27
CA TYR A 118 -7.44 -12.78 -1.20
C TYR A 118 -8.29 -13.95 -0.76
N ARG A 119 -8.70 -13.88 0.50
CA ARG A 119 -9.65 -14.81 1.11
C ARG A 119 -10.70 -14.03 1.87
N LEU A 120 -11.96 -14.41 1.70
CA LEU A 120 -13.06 -13.93 2.53
C LEU A 120 -12.98 -14.64 3.89
N THR A 121 -13.01 -13.86 4.96
CA THR A 121 -13.03 -14.31 6.35
C THR A 121 -14.29 -13.81 7.04
N ASP A 122 -14.52 -14.20 8.30
CA ASP A 122 -15.63 -13.68 9.10
C ASP A 122 -15.55 -12.15 9.29
N ASP A 123 -14.34 -11.59 9.21
CA ASP A 123 -14.06 -10.15 9.28
C ASP A 123 -14.01 -9.46 7.90
N GLY A 124 -14.51 -10.12 6.85
CA GLY A 124 -14.48 -9.66 5.47
C GLY A 124 -13.26 -10.11 4.67
N TRP A 125 -13.05 -9.51 3.50
CA TRP A 125 -11.92 -9.84 2.62
C TRP A 125 -10.59 -9.46 3.27
N LYS A 126 -9.58 -10.32 3.09
CA LYS A 126 -8.21 -10.15 3.59
C LYS A 126 -7.18 -10.57 2.53
N ILE A 127 -5.98 -9.99 2.58
CA ILE A 127 -4.82 -10.43 1.79
C ILE A 127 -4.24 -11.70 2.45
N ALA A 128 -4.23 -12.80 1.69
CA ALA A 128 -3.66 -14.08 2.11
C ALA A 128 -2.27 -14.33 1.48
N TYR A 129 -1.96 -13.64 0.38
CA TYR A 129 -0.64 -13.66 -0.23
C TYR A 129 -0.33 -12.32 -0.88
N LEU A 130 0.92 -11.89 -0.79
CA LEU A 130 1.41 -10.67 -1.42
C LEU A 130 2.85 -10.85 -1.90
N HIS A 131 3.09 -10.63 -3.18
CA HIS A 131 4.43 -10.57 -3.75
C HIS A 131 4.64 -9.27 -4.52
N THR A 132 5.66 -8.49 -4.13
CA THR A 132 6.02 -7.26 -4.81
C THR A 132 7.09 -7.52 -5.86
N THR A 133 6.93 -6.96 -7.05
CA THR A 133 7.94 -6.98 -8.11
C THR A 133 8.14 -5.56 -8.62
N PHE A 134 9.38 -5.20 -8.98
CA PHE A 134 9.70 -3.91 -9.56
C PHE A 134 10.28 -4.11 -10.96
N LEU A 135 9.71 -3.40 -11.93
CA LEU A 135 10.22 -3.31 -13.30
C LEU A 135 11.39 -2.35 -13.40
N ARG A 136 11.34 -1.28 -12.59
CA ARG A 136 12.29 -0.18 -12.63
C ARG A 136 12.31 0.53 -11.28
N THR A 137 13.49 0.89 -10.83
CA THR A 137 13.71 1.78 -9.68
C THR A 137 14.62 2.90 -10.13
N ASP A 138 14.14 4.13 -9.95
CA ASP A 138 14.91 5.34 -10.21
C ASP A 138 15.37 5.93 -8.88
N ASP A 139 16.68 6.20 -8.75
CA ASP A 139 17.19 7.13 -7.75
C ASP A 139 16.87 8.55 -8.20
N VAL A 140 16.04 9.24 -7.44
CA VAL A 140 15.54 10.57 -7.74
C VAL A 140 16.01 11.60 -6.70
N THR A 141 17.04 11.26 -5.92
CA THR A 141 17.58 12.12 -4.85
C THR A 141 17.94 13.51 -5.36
N GLU A 142 18.61 13.59 -6.52
CA GLU A 142 19.05 14.86 -7.12
C GLU A 142 17.94 15.60 -7.87
N SER A 143 16.95 14.88 -8.42
CA SER A 143 15.85 15.50 -9.18
C SER A 143 14.71 16.01 -8.29
N HIS A 144 14.63 15.52 -7.05
CA HIS A 144 13.70 15.98 -6.02
C HIS A 144 14.48 16.47 -4.79
N PRO A 145 15.26 17.56 -4.90
CA PRO A 145 16.09 18.04 -3.82
C PRO A 145 15.24 18.56 -2.66
N ILE A 146 15.63 18.15 -1.45
CA ILE A 146 14.91 18.35 -0.17
C ILE A 146 14.57 19.82 0.08
N GLU A 147 15.45 20.75 -0.26
CA GLU A 147 15.27 22.19 -0.04
C GLU A 147 14.08 22.80 -0.81
N LYS A 148 13.54 22.09 -1.80
CA LYS A 148 12.41 22.55 -2.63
C LYS A 148 11.09 21.81 -2.35
N ALA A 149 11.09 20.80 -1.48
CA ALA A 149 9.89 20.06 -1.10
C ALA A 149 9.07 20.90 -0.11
N THR A 150 8.22 21.78 -0.63
CA THR A 150 7.21 22.45 0.19
C THR A 150 6.00 21.54 0.30
N ILE A 151 5.70 21.05 1.51
CA ILE A 151 4.29 20.85 1.87
C ILE A 151 3.68 22.22 1.64
N SER A 152 2.76 22.33 0.68
CA SER A 152 2.16 23.59 0.30
C SER A 152 1.81 24.42 1.54
N PRO A 153 2.10 25.73 1.58
CA PRO A 153 1.80 26.61 2.71
C PRO A 153 0.31 26.63 3.10
N TYR A 154 -0.55 25.90 2.39
CA TYR A 154 -1.94 25.65 2.77
C TYR A 154 -2.11 25.15 4.23
N ILE A 155 -1.21 24.32 4.77
CA ILE A 155 -1.26 23.93 6.20
C ILE A 155 -0.94 25.12 7.12
N ALA A 156 0.03 25.96 6.74
CA ALA A 156 0.37 27.16 7.51
C ALA A 156 -0.79 28.18 7.50
N THR A 157 -1.51 28.32 6.38
CA THR A 157 -2.68 29.19 6.27
C THR A 157 -3.86 28.68 7.12
N VAL A 158 -4.06 27.37 7.23
CA VAL A 158 -5.13 26.79 8.06
C VAL A 158 -4.82 26.87 9.56
N GLN A 159 -3.56 26.76 9.97
CA GLN A 159 -3.17 27.00 11.37
C GLN A 159 -3.27 28.49 11.74
N ALA A 160 -2.83 29.40 10.87
CA ALA A 160 -2.97 30.84 11.08
C ALA A 160 -4.44 31.30 11.12
N ALA A 161 -5.33 30.67 10.33
CA ALA A 161 -6.75 30.98 10.35
C ALA A 161 -7.45 30.52 11.66
N LYS A 162 -7.00 29.42 12.27
CA LYS A 162 -7.53 28.95 13.56
C LYS A 162 -7.09 29.83 14.74
N GLU A 163 -5.97 30.53 14.62
CA GLU A 163 -5.49 31.45 15.66
C GLU A 163 -6.19 32.83 15.60
N LEU A 164 -6.81 33.18 14.47
CA LEU A 164 -7.42 34.51 14.23
C LEU A 164 -8.92 34.65 14.58
N HIS A 165 -9.61 33.60 15.04
CA HIS A 165 -11.04 33.65 15.44
C HIS A 165 -11.94 34.45 14.47
N ILE A 166 -11.85 34.17 13.17
CA ILE A 166 -12.87 34.56 12.18
C ILE A 166 -13.61 33.31 11.75
#